data_AF-A0A2U1VNI1-F1
#
_entry.id   AF-A0A2U1VNI1-F1
#
_cell.length_a   1.000
_cell.length_b   1.000
_cell.length_c   1.000
_cell.angle_alpha   90.00
_cell.angle_beta   90.00
_cell.angle_gamma   90.00
#
_symmetry.space_group_name_H-M   'P 1'
#
loop_
_entity.id
_entity.type
_entity.pdbx_description
1 polymer ?
#
loop_
_entity_poly.entity_id
_entity_poly.type
_entity_poly.pdbx_seq_one_letter_code
_entity_poly.pdbx_strand_id
1 'polypeptide(L)'
;MRKTGRALAILGVLFTASQLAGCATAPMESARLDGGPRSVVLSHPASGETVSVTYWRPDGYDQAALREISILFRDRRSDEVVPIDPALVEMLVELRQRTGAPPDAPIRITSGYRSSATNASLSRTNPNVAENSYHIRGQAADFSIAGVPPARLAEEAAAMQRGGYALYPHTGHVHVDTGPFRTWTPKTGEPRAPQILEAQARARAKARATALAQATSHAPVQVAEAAKPGKSSGKSPAKAPAAPDLARVRLALAQIKDLPAQKPAKR
;
A
#
# COMPACT_ATOMS: atom_id res chain seq x y z
N MET A 1 -61.12 -41.42 -47.31
CA MET A 1 -59.78 -41.89 -46.92
C MET A 1 -59.41 -41.28 -45.57
N ARG A 2 -59.12 -42.15 -44.61
CA ARG A 2 -58.33 -42.06 -43.36
C ARG A 2 -58.14 -40.71 -42.63
N LYS A 3 -58.47 -40.78 -41.33
CA LYS A 3 -58.21 -39.87 -40.19
C LYS A 3 -56.72 -39.52 -40.02
N THR A 4 -56.46 -38.29 -39.54
CA THR A 4 -55.57 -37.87 -38.43
C THR A 4 -55.66 -36.33 -38.37
N GLY A 5 -55.97 -35.63 -37.27
CA GLY A 5 -55.78 -35.90 -35.87
C GLY A 5 -54.44 -35.33 -35.41
N ARG A 6 -54.40 -34.08 -34.94
CA ARG A 6 -53.53 -33.65 -33.82
C ARG A 6 -53.87 -32.25 -33.32
N ALA A 7 -54.29 -32.23 -32.06
CA ALA A 7 -54.50 -31.10 -31.19
C ALA A 7 -53.20 -30.74 -30.42
N LEU A 8 -53.26 -29.60 -29.72
CA LEU A 8 -52.41 -29.19 -28.59
C LEU A 8 -50.94 -28.84 -28.93
N ALA A 9 -50.29 -27.86 -28.31
CA ALA A 9 -50.58 -27.14 -27.08
C ALA A 9 -49.90 -25.76 -27.08
N ILE A 10 -50.56 -24.81 -26.42
CA ILE A 10 -49.97 -23.58 -25.90
C ILE A 10 -48.92 -23.99 -24.86
N LEU A 11 -47.66 -23.57 -25.03
CA LEU A 11 -46.67 -23.59 -23.96
C LEU A 11 -46.08 -22.19 -23.83
N GLY A 12 -46.76 -21.36 -23.03
CA GLY A 12 -46.19 -20.14 -22.50
C GLY A 12 -45.09 -20.51 -21.51
N VAL A 13 -43.83 -20.27 -21.89
CA VAL A 13 -42.71 -20.35 -20.97
C VAL A 13 -42.74 -19.09 -20.11
N LEU A 14 -43.30 -19.21 -18.90
CA LEU A 14 -43.08 -18.24 -17.84
C LEU A 14 -41.60 -18.30 -17.44
N PHE A 15 -40.83 -17.29 -17.85
CA PHE A 15 -39.53 -17.01 -17.25
C PHE A 15 -39.77 -16.44 -15.84
N THR A 16 -39.77 -17.30 -14.83
CA THR A 16 -39.63 -16.87 -13.44
C THR A 16 -38.18 -16.40 -13.24
N ALA A 17 -37.99 -15.08 -13.17
CA ALA A 17 -36.73 -14.49 -12.73
C ALA A 17 -36.50 -14.82 -11.25
N SER A 18 -35.79 -15.92 -10.98
CA SER A 18 -35.26 -16.19 -9.65
C SER A 18 -34.12 -15.21 -9.39
N GLN A 19 -34.43 -14.20 -8.58
CA GLN A 19 -33.48 -13.22 -8.07
C GLN A 19 -32.29 -13.94 -7.43
N LEU A 20 -31.08 -13.61 -7.89
CA LEU A 20 -29.85 -13.99 -7.24
C LEU A 20 -29.90 -13.50 -5.79
N ALA A 21 -29.84 -14.42 -4.84
CA ALA A 21 -29.40 -14.11 -3.48
C ALA A 21 -27.93 -13.68 -3.59
N GLY A 22 -27.71 -12.38 -3.77
CA GLY A 22 -26.41 -11.76 -3.68
C GLY A 22 -25.88 -12.01 -2.28
N CYS A 23 -24.84 -12.84 -2.16
CA CYS A 23 -23.96 -12.81 -1.00
C CYS A 23 -23.50 -11.36 -0.86
N ALA A 24 -24.00 -10.66 0.16
CA ALA A 24 -23.51 -9.36 0.55
C ALA A 24 -22.02 -9.53 0.88
N THR A 25 -21.15 -9.21 -0.07
CA THR A 25 -19.74 -8.97 0.20
C THR A 25 -19.71 -7.73 1.07
N ALA A 26 -19.64 -7.92 2.38
CA ALA A 26 -19.26 -6.85 3.29
C ALA A 26 -18.02 -6.17 2.70
N PRO A 27 -17.97 -4.83 2.61
CA PRO A 27 -16.82 -4.16 2.07
C PRO A 27 -15.64 -4.58 2.93
N MET A 28 -14.66 -5.24 2.30
CA MET A 28 -13.39 -5.54 2.94
C MET A 28 -12.82 -4.18 3.31
N GLU A 29 -12.84 -3.86 4.60
CA GLU A 29 -12.35 -2.60 5.14
C GLU A 29 -10.85 -2.56 4.84
N SER A 30 -10.51 -1.99 3.68
CA SER A 30 -9.17 -1.50 3.39
C SER A 30 -8.81 -0.69 4.61
N ALA A 31 -7.70 -1.03 5.28
CA ALA A 31 -7.23 -0.35 6.47
C ALA A 31 -7.04 1.13 6.12
N ARG A 32 -8.12 1.92 6.22
CA ARG A 32 -8.04 3.35 6.15
C ARG A 32 -7.22 3.71 7.36
N LEU A 33 -6.07 4.32 7.11
CA LEU A 33 -5.29 4.98 8.13
C LEU A 33 -6.29 5.75 9.00
N ASP A 34 -6.33 5.38 10.27
CA ASP A 34 -7.23 5.91 11.27
C ASP A 34 -7.24 7.44 11.22
N GLY A 35 -8.32 8.07 11.70
CA GLY A 35 -8.44 9.53 11.72
C GLY A 35 -7.41 10.25 12.60
N GLY A 36 -6.40 9.54 13.12
CA GLY A 36 -5.29 10.09 13.89
C GLY A 36 -4.15 10.63 13.00
N PRO A 37 -3.17 11.33 13.60
CA PRO A 37 -2.04 11.89 12.87
C PRO A 37 -1.24 10.82 12.11
N ARG A 38 -0.95 11.08 10.84
CA ARG A 38 -0.19 10.14 9.99
C ARG A 38 1.25 10.61 9.88
N SER A 39 2.17 9.70 10.22
CA SER A 39 3.61 9.97 10.20
C SER A 39 4.36 8.95 9.36
N VAL A 40 5.50 9.37 8.82
CA VAL A 40 6.35 8.54 7.98
C VAL A 40 7.82 8.79 8.26
N VAL A 41 8.61 7.72 8.21
CA VAL A 41 10.07 7.76 8.17
C VAL A 41 10.49 7.27 6.78
N LEU A 42 11.17 8.13 6.04
CA LEU A 42 11.61 7.87 4.67
C LEU A 42 13.11 8.11 4.59
N SER A 43 13.87 7.21 3.97
CA SER A 43 15.29 7.42 3.76
C SER A 43 15.69 7.15 2.33
N HIS A 44 16.77 7.78 1.87
CA HIS A 44 17.35 7.50 0.57
C HIS A 44 18.73 6.84 0.74
N PRO A 45 18.87 5.54 0.44
CA PRO A 45 20.06 4.77 0.78
C PRO A 45 21.38 5.34 0.25
N ALA A 46 21.40 5.85 -0.99
CA ALA A 46 22.64 6.28 -1.62
C ALA A 46 23.11 7.68 -1.19
N SER A 47 22.20 8.53 -0.68
CA SER A 47 22.56 9.87 -0.20
C SER A 47 22.63 9.96 1.32
N GLY A 48 22.04 9.00 2.04
CA GLY A 48 21.93 9.04 3.49
C GLY A 48 20.87 10.02 4.01
N GLU A 49 20.19 10.75 3.13
CA GLU A 49 19.12 11.68 3.54
C GLU A 49 17.94 10.92 4.14
N THR A 50 17.34 11.49 5.18
CA THR A 50 16.16 10.93 5.84
C THR A 50 15.18 12.04 6.20
N VAL A 51 13.90 11.76 6.05
CA VAL A 51 12.78 12.60 6.45
C VAL A 51 11.95 11.84 7.47
N SER A 52 11.62 12.50 8.57
CA SER A 52 10.76 11.96 9.64
C SER A 52 9.74 13.03 10.05
N VAL A 53 8.52 12.89 9.54
CA VAL A 53 7.49 13.94 9.63
C VAL A 53 6.11 13.35 9.90
N THR A 54 5.27 14.16 10.54
CA THR A 54 3.81 13.99 10.51
C THR A 54 3.28 14.79 9.33
N TYR A 55 2.78 14.12 8.29
CA TYR A 55 2.38 14.77 7.04
C TYR A 55 0.89 15.03 6.92
N TRP A 56 0.07 14.44 7.80
CA TRP A 56 -1.38 14.64 7.82
C TRP A 56 -1.92 14.59 9.24
N ARG A 57 -2.93 15.43 9.48
CA ARG A 57 -3.73 15.54 10.71
C ARG A 57 -5.20 15.74 10.34
N PRO A 58 -6.15 15.66 11.29
CA PRO A 58 -7.58 15.86 10.98
C PRO A 58 -7.92 17.17 10.27
N ASP A 59 -7.11 18.22 10.44
CA ASP A 59 -7.24 19.53 9.79
C ASP A 59 -6.61 19.59 8.38
N GLY A 60 -5.93 18.52 7.94
CA GLY A 60 -5.45 18.36 6.57
C GLY A 60 -3.98 17.96 6.46
N TYR A 61 -3.44 18.09 5.25
CA TYR A 61 -2.03 17.83 4.98
C TYR A 61 -1.14 18.99 5.44
N ASP A 62 -0.07 18.66 6.15
CA ASP A 62 1.00 19.59 6.46
C ASP A 62 1.82 19.84 5.18
N GLN A 63 1.66 21.03 4.61
CA GLN A 63 2.34 21.43 3.38
C GLN A 63 3.86 21.52 3.54
N ALA A 64 4.38 21.83 4.73
CA ALA A 64 5.82 21.83 4.98
C ALA A 64 6.37 20.41 4.98
N ALA A 65 5.68 19.48 5.65
CA ALA A 65 6.04 18.06 5.63
C ALA A 65 6.01 17.48 4.21
N LEU A 66 4.98 17.77 3.41
CA LEU A 66 4.91 17.32 2.01
C LEU A 66 6.05 17.89 1.15
N ARG A 67 6.49 19.13 1.38
CA ARG A 67 7.67 19.69 0.71
C ARG A 67 8.95 18.95 1.09
N GLU A 68 9.16 18.63 2.36
CA GLU A 68 10.32 17.84 2.79
C GLU A 68 10.34 16.45 2.15
N ILE A 69 9.18 15.79 2.08
CA ILE A 69 9.04 14.50 1.38
C ILE A 69 9.36 14.65 -0.11
N SER A 70 8.84 15.71 -0.76
CA SER A 70 9.08 15.99 -2.17
C SER A 70 10.57 16.18 -2.47
N ILE A 71 11.31 16.87 -1.59
CA ILE A 71 12.77 17.02 -1.71
C ILE A 71 13.47 15.66 -1.60
N LEU A 72 13.07 14.79 -0.66
CA LEU A 72 13.67 13.45 -0.57
C LEU A 72 13.44 12.61 -1.85
N PHE A 73 12.26 12.79 -2.46
CA PHE A 73 11.83 12.12 -3.68
C PHE A 73 12.36 12.74 -4.97
N ARG A 74 13.06 13.88 -4.92
CA ARG A 74 13.53 14.61 -6.10
C ARG A 74 14.35 13.76 -7.07
N ASP A 75 14.40 14.21 -8.32
CA ASP A 75 15.32 13.62 -9.27
C ASP A 75 16.75 14.03 -8.93
N ARG A 76 17.55 13.10 -8.42
CA ARG A 76 18.92 13.40 -7.98
C ARG A 76 19.90 13.69 -9.11
N ARG A 77 19.54 13.43 -10.37
CA ARG A 77 20.41 13.74 -11.52
C ARG A 77 20.28 15.20 -11.96
N SER A 78 19.07 15.76 -11.88
CA SER A 78 18.80 17.16 -12.23
C SER A 78 18.59 18.07 -11.02
N ASP A 79 18.47 17.48 -9.82
CA ASP A 79 18.01 18.11 -8.57
C ASP A 79 16.59 18.71 -8.65
N GLU A 80 15.82 18.33 -9.67
CA GLU A 80 14.46 18.83 -9.87
C GLU A 80 13.49 18.23 -8.85
N VAL A 81 12.73 19.11 -8.21
CA VAL A 81 11.72 18.80 -7.21
C VAL A 81 10.34 19.13 -7.77
N VAL A 82 9.40 18.19 -7.65
CA VAL A 82 7.97 18.42 -7.91
C VAL A 82 7.17 18.03 -6.68
N PRO A 83 5.94 18.58 -6.50
CA PRO A 83 5.05 18.11 -5.46
C PRO A 83 4.81 16.61 -5.58
N ILE A 84 5.06 15.87 -4.50
CA ILE A 84 4.74 14.45 -4.42
C ILE A 84 3.23 14.26 -4.23
N ASP A 85 2.68 13.21 -4.84
CA ASP A 85 1.29 12.80 -4.63
C ASP A 85 1.10 12.33 -3.16
N PRO A 86 0.24 12.99 -2.36
CA PRO A 86 -0.03 12.54 -1.00
C PRO A 86 -0.59 11.11 -0.93
N ALA A 87 -1.33 10.65 -1.95
CA ALA A 87 -1.86 9.29 -2.01
C ALA A 87 -0.74 8.24 -2.15
N LEU A 88 0.39 8.60 -2.77
CA LEU A 88 1.57 7.74 -2.84
C LEU A 88 2.20 7.57 -1.45
N VAL A 89 2.32 8.67 -0.70
CA VAL A 89 2.84 8.65 0.68
C VAL A 89 1.97 7.76 1.57
N GLU A 90 0.64 7.89 1.45
CA GLU A 90 -0.31 7.05 2.17
C GLU A 90 -0.19 5.57 1.78
N MET A 91 -0.06 5.26 0.49
CA MET A 91 0.14 3.90 -0.01
C MET A 91 1.41 3.26 0.58
N LEU A 92 2.51 4.00 0.63
CA LEU A 92 3.77 3.52 1.22
C LEU A 92 3.62 3.23 2.73
N VAL A 93 2.92 4.10 3.46
CA VAL A 93 2.64 3.91 4.89
C VAL A 93 1.74 2.69 5.11
N GLU A 94 0.67 2.53 4.33
CA GLU A 94 -0.23 1.38 4.40
C GLU A 94 0.53 0.07 4.12
N LEU A 95 1.40 0.05 3.11
CA LEU A 95 2.24 -1.12 2.79
C LEU A 95 3.14 -1.51 3.96
N ARG A 96 3.83 -0.55 4.59
CA ARG A 96 4.64 -0.81 5.80
C ARG A 96 3.79 -1.41 6.93
N GLN A 97 2.61 -0.86 7.17
CA GLN A 97 1.71 -1.36 8.23
C GLN A 97 1.23 -2.78 7.94
N ARG A 98 0.85 -3.08 6.70
CA ARG A 98 0.40 -4.41 6.25
C ARG A 98 1.46 -5.49 6.38
N THR A 99 2.75 -5.13 6.33
CA THR A 99 3.85 -6.07 6.57
C THR A 99 4.12 -6.30 8.06
N GLY A 100 3.47 -5.56 8.97
CA GLY A 100 3.73 -5.60 10.39
C GLY A 100 5.06 -4.94 10.78
N ALA A 101 5.66 -4.16 9.87
CA ALA A 101 6.88 -3.44 10.18
C ALA A 101 6.57 -2.31 11.18
N PRO A 102 7.48 -2.04 12.14
CA PRO A 102 7.29 -0.97 13.11
C PRO A 102 6.95 0.38 12.46
N PRO A 103 6.14 1.24 13.09
CA PRO A 103 5.79 2.56 12.55
C PRO A 103 6.99 3.46 12.23
N ASP A 104 8.10 3.27 12.93
CA ASP A 104 9.37 3.98 12.80
C ASP A 104 10.36 3.31 11.84
N ALA A 105 10.04 2.13 11.29
CA ALA A 105 10.87 1.45 10.30
C ALA A 105 11.00 2.31 9.03
N PRO A 106 12.22 2.73 8.64
CA PRO A 106 12.40 3.58 7.48
C PRO A 106 11.98 2.89 6.18
N ILE A 107 11.16 3.58 5.40
CA ILE A 107 10.87 3.21 4.01
C ILE A 107 12.00 3.77 3.16
N ARG A 108 12.81 2.88 2.59
CA ARG A 108 13.99 3.22 1.80
C ARG A 108 13.57 3.49 0.36
N ILE A 109 13.52 4.76 -0.02
CA ILE A 109 13.20 5.22 -1.37
C ILE A 109 14.46 5.15 -2.22
N THR A 110 14.46 4.29 -3.24
CA THR A 110 15.57 4.16 -4.19
C THR A 110 15.35 4.99 -5.45
N SER A 111 14.10 5.26 -5.81
CA SER A 111 13.73 6.21 -6.87
C SER A 111 12.38 6.83 -6.55
N GLY A 112 12.33 8.17 -6.53
CA GLY A 112 11.09 8.95 -6.45
C GLY A 112 10.73 9.55 -7.81
N TYR A 113 10.54 10.87 -7.85
CA TYR A 113 10.38 11.64 -9.08
C TYR A 113 11.57 11.47 -10.03
N ARG A 114 11.30 11.52 -11.34
CA ARG A 114 12.31 11.61 -12.40
C ARG A 114 11.96 12.78 -13.30
N SER A 115 12.93 13.64 -13.61
CA SER A 115 12.73 14.65 -14.66
C SER A 115 12.48 13.96 -16.00
N SER A 116 11.80 14.64 -16.92
CA SER A 116 11.58 14.13 -18.27
C SER A 116 12.90 13.77 -18.97
N ALA A 117 13.94 14.58 -18.75
CA ALA A 117 15.29 14.35 -19.27
C ALA A 117 15.93 13.07 -18.71
N THR A 118 15.86 12.87 -17.38
CA THR A 118 16.35 11.64 -16.74
C THR A 118 15.59 10.42 -17.21
N ASN A 119 14.25 10.50 -17.28
CA ASN A 119 13.43 9.36 -17.70
C ASN A 119 13.74 8.96 -19.14
N ALA A 120 13.85 9.92 -20.05
CA ALA A 120 14.26 9.69 -21.44
C ALA A 120 15.68 9.13 -21.54
N SER A 121 16.60 9.57 -20.67
CA SER A 121 17.95 8.99 -20.64
C SER A 121 17.96 7.54 -20.16
N LEU A 122 17.15 7.22 -19.16
CA LEU A 122 17.06 5.87 -18.62
C LEU A 122 16.35 4.92 -19.57
N SER A 123 15.30 5.36 -20.28
CA SER A 123 14.57 4.52 -21.23
C SER A 123 15.45 4.04 -22.40
N ARG A 124 16.46 4.83 -22.78
CA ARG A 124 17.44 4.43 -23.82
C ARG A 124 18.30 3.24 -23.42
N THR A 125 18.58 3.05 -22.13
CA THR A 125 19.52 2.02 -21.64
C THR A 125 18.87 0.96 -20.78
N ASN A 126 17.70 1.23 -20.22
CA ASN A 126 16.97 0.33 -19.33
C ASN A 126 15.59 0.03 -19.91
N PRO A 127 15.39 -1.18 -20.45
CA PRO A 127 14.15 -1.52 -21.14
C PRO A 127 12.96 -1.73 -20.18
N ASN A 128 13.15 -1.60 -18.87
CA ASN A 128 12.08 -1.59 -17.87
C ASN A 128 11.55 -0.18 -17.56
N VAL A 129 12.09 0.86 -18.19
CA VAL A 129 11.68 2.25 -17.97
C VAL A 129 10.70 2.66 -19.07
N ALA A 130 9.46 2.95 -18.67
CA ALA A 130 8.43 3.45 -19.56
C ALA A 130 8.60 4.96 -19.83
N GLU A 131 8.36 5.40 -21.07
CA GLU A 131 8.39 6.82 -21.44
C GLU A 131 7.35 7.64 -20.66
N ASN A 132 6.14 7.11 -20.54
CA ASN A 132 5.02 7.71 -19.79
C ASN A 132 4.93 7.18 -18.35
N SER A 133 6.07 7.15 -17.65
CA SER A 133 6.13 6.64 -16.27
C SER A 133 5.35 7.51 -15.28
N TYR A 134 4.81 6.92 -14.22
CA TYR A 134 4.27 7.71 -13.09
C TYR A 134 5.36 8.39 -12.26
N HIS A 135 6.63 8.00 -12.41
CA HIS A 135 7.76 8.71 -11.80
C HIS A 135 7.87 10.15 -12.29
N ILE A 136 7.56 10.43 -13.56
CA ILE A 136 7.64 11.81 -14.11
C ILE A 136 6.47 12.70 -13.64
N ARG A 137 5.55 12.18 -12.82
CA ARG A 137 4.38 12.88 -12.28
C ARG A 137 4.42 13.04 -10.75
N GLY A 138 5.47 12.57 -10.09
CA GLY A 138 5.50 12.50 -8.61
C GLY A 138 4.51 11.47 -8.04
N GLN A 139 4.15 10.46 -8.83
CA GLN A 139 3.10 9.49 -8.52
C GLN A 139 3.60 8.05 -8.37
N ALA A 140 4.93 7.83 -8.37
CA ALA A 140 5.52 6.50 -8.24
C ALA A 140 6.77 6.49 -7.35
N ALA A 141 7.02 5.33 -6.75
CA ALA A 141 8.19 5.06 -5.94
C ALA A 141 8.75 3.66 -6.22
N ASP A 142 10.06 3.57 -6.36
CA ASP A 142 10.80 2.33 -6.18
C ASP A 142 11.34 2.33 -4.75
N PHE A 143 10.97 1.32 -3.96
CA PHE A 143 11.26 1.31 -2.52
C PHE A 143 11.54 -0.08 -1.94
N SER A 144 12.08 -0.09 -0.72
CA SER A 144 12.25 -1.28 0.12
C SER A 144 12.06 -0.93 1.60
N ILE A 145 11.86 -1.93 2.45
CA ILE A 145 11.81 -1.77 3.91
C ILE A 145 12.79 -2.78 4.52
N ALA A 146 13.69 -2.31 5.38
CA ALA A 146 14.68 -3.19 6.00
C ALA A 146 13.98 -4.29 6.82
N GLY A 147 14.44 -5.54 6.68
CA GLY A 147 13.82 -6.70 7.33
C GLY A 147 12.53 -7.21 6.69
N VAL A 148 12.01 -6.55 5.65
CA VAL A 148 10.83 -7.02 4.90
C VAL A 148 11.26 -7.53 3.52
N PRO A 149 10.99 -8.82 3.19
CA PRO A 149 11.30 -9.33 1.86
C PRO A 149 10.55 -8.57 0.75
N PRO A 150 11.18 -8.25 -0.40
CA PRO A 150 10.51 -7.56 -1.50
C PRO A 150 9.28 -8.29 -2.04
N ALA A 151 9.32 -9.63 -2.10
CA ALA A 151 8.16 -10.45 -2.48
C ALA A 151 6.96 -10.24 -1.55
N ARG A 152 7.23 -10.07 -0.25
CA ARG A 152 6.20 -9.81 0.76
C ARG A 152 5.55 -8.43 0.57
N LEU A 153 6.35 -7.41 0.22
CA LEU A 153 5.86 -6.08 -0.13
C LEU A 153 4.99 -6.11 -1.39
N ALA A 154 5.45 -6.82 -2.42
CA ALA A 154 4.71 -6.96 -3.67
C ALA A 154 3.40 -7.73 -3.49
N GLU A 155 3.37 -8.76 -2.63
CA GLU A 155 2.16 -9.47 -2.23
C GLU A 155 1.15 -8.54 -1.55
N GLU A 156 1.60 -7.67 -0.63
CA GLU A 156 0.72 -6.70 0.02
C GLU A 156 0.22 -5.61 -0.94
N ALA A 157 1.05 -5.17 -1.89
CA ALA A 157 0.63 -4.26 -2.97
C ALA A 157 -0.43 -4.93 -3.87
N ALA A 158 -0.24 -6.20 -4.21
CA ALA A 158 -1.25 -6.98 -4.93
C ALA A 158 -2.56 -7.06 -4.12
N ALA A 159 -2.49 -7.29 -2.81
CA ALA A 159 -3.66 -7.36 -1.94
C ALA A 159 -4.41 -6.02 -1.81
N MET A 160 -3.76 -4.89 -2.07
CA MET A 160 -4.40 -3.57 -2.02
C MET A 160 -5.30 -3.31 -3.22
N GLN A 161 -5.05 -3.95 -4.37
CA GLN A 161 -5.80 -3.74 -5.62
C GLN A 161 -5.94 -2.24 -5.98
N ARG A 162 -4.90 -1.46 -5.67
CA ARG A 162 -4.83 0.00 -5.88
C ARG A 162 -3.46 0.33 -6.45
N GLY A 163 -3.43 1.11 -7.53
CA GLY A 163 -2.15 1.50 -8.11
C GLY A 163 -1.48 0.43 -8.95
N GLY A 164 -0.46 0.82 -9.72
CA GLY A 164 0.45 -0.13 -10.33
C GLY A 164 1.42 -0.72 -9.30
N TYR A 165 1.83 -1.98 -9.47
CA TYR A 165 2.93 -2.56 -8.71
C TYR A 165 3.80 -3.52 -9.54
N ALA A 166 5.09 -3.60 -9.22
CA ALA A 166 5.99 -4.60 -9.78
C ALA A 166 7.11 -5.00 -8.80
N LEU A 167 7.47 -6.27 -8.82
CA LEU A 167 8.60 -6.80 -8.05
C LEU A 167 9.87 -6.78 -8.90
N TYR A 168 10.96 -6.22 -8.37
CA TYR A 168 12.29 -6.27 -8.98
C TYR A 168 13.24 -7.10 -8.09
N PRO A 169 13.31 -8.43 -8.28
CA PRO A 169 14.06 -9.32 -7.39
C PRO A 169 15.56 -9.02 -7.35
N HIS A 170 16.16 -8.75 -8.51
CA HIS A 170 17.60 -8.53 -8.66
C HIS A 170 18.12 -7.32 -7.89
N THR A 171 17.32 -6.26 -7.85
CA THR A 171 17.65 -5.00 -7.16
C THR A 171 17.01 -4.91 -5.78
N GLY A 172 16.22 -5.91 -5.38
CA GLY A 172 15.61 -6.00 -4.05
C GLY A 172 14.61 -4.89 -3.73
N HIS A 173 13.95 -4.30 -4.73
CA HIS A 173 12.93 -3.26 -4.52
C HIS A 173 11.58 -3.64 -5.13
N VAL A 174 10.55 -2.92 -4.70
CA VAL A 174 9.20 -2.96 -5.25
C VAL A 174 8.88 -1.59 -5.82
N HIS A 175 8.28 -1.59 -7.00
CA HIS A 175 7.68 -0.41 -7.59
C HIS A 175 6.21 -0.32 -7.18
N VAL A 176 5.75 0.88 -6.82
CA VAL A 176 4.33 1.22 -6.68
C VAL A 176 4.02 2.58 -7.27
N ASP A 177 2.79 2.77 -7.75
CA ASP A 177 2.30 4.06 -8.25
C ASP A 177 0.80 4.27 -7.98
N THR A 178 0.31 5.51 -8.08
CA THR A 178 -1.09 5.86 -7.82
C THR A 178 -2.01 5.83 -9.06
N GLY A 179 -1.55 5.23 -10.17
CA GLY A 179 -2.34 5.05 -11.39
C GLY A 179 -3.41 3.94 -11.30
N PRO A 180 -3.97 3.51 -12.45
CA PRO A 180 -4.87 2.37 -12.52
C PRO A 180 -4.20 1.09 -11.99
N PHE A 181 -5.00 0.22 -11.38
CA PHE A 181 -4.52 -1.08 -10.89
C PHE A 181 -3.97 -1.92 -12.04
N ARG A 182 -2.69 -2.29 -11.93
CA ARG A 182 -1.98 -3.10 -12.93
C ARG A 182 -0.70 -3.67 -12.34
N THR A 183 -0.16 -4.68 -12.99
CA THR A 183 1.14 -5.24 -12.63
C THR A 183 1.88 -5.70 -13.86
N TRP A 184 3.21 -5.77 -13.76
CA TRP A 184 4.08 -6.23 -14.82
C TRP A 184 5.27 -7.00 -14.25
N THR A 185 5.82 -7.86 -15.08
CA THR A 185 7.10 -8.51 -14.82
C THR A 185 8.20 -7.69 -15.48
N PRO A 186 9.22 -7.21 -14.75
CA PRO A 186 10.41 -6.65 -15.37
C PRO A 186 11.03 -7.66 -16.34
N LYS A 187 11.71 -7.22 -17.40
CA LYS A 187 12.29 -8.13 -18.42
C LYS A 187 13.27 -9.15 -17.84
N THR A 188 13.87 -8.86 -16.70
CA THR A 188 14.79 -9.75 -15.96
C THR A 188 14.09 -10.64 -14.92
N GLY A 189 12.77 -10.50 -14.74
CA GLY A 189 11.97 -11.22 -13.75
C GLY A 189 11.30 -12.48 -14.30
N GLU A 190 10.72 -13.29 -13.42
CA GLU A 190 9.97 -14.50 -13.78
C GLU A 190 8.59 -14.15 -14.38
N PRO A 191 8.23 -14.63 -15.58
CA PRO A 191 6.97 -14.25 -16.25
C PRO A 191 5.69 -14.47 -15.43
N ARG A 192 5.66 -15.49 -14.55
CA ARG A 192 4.49 -15.84 -13.73
C ARG A 192 4.48 -15.22 -12.32
N ALA A 193 5.49 -14.42 -11.98
CA ALA A 193 5.60 -13.84 -10.64
C ALA A 193 4.35 -13.03 -10.22
N PRO A 194 3.74 -12.17 -11.07
CA PRO A 194 2.56 -11.43 -10.68
C PRO A 194 1.37 -12.32 -10.32
N GLN A 195 1.09 -13.36 -11.13
CA GLN A 195 -0.02 -14.28 -10.87
C GLN A 195 0.18 -15.07 -9.58
N ILE A 196 1.43 -15.46 -9.28
CA ILE A 196 1.80 -16.13 -8.02
C ILE A 196 1.56 -15.20 -6.83
N LEU A 197 2.05 -13.95 -6.91
CA LEU A 197 1.88 -12.96 -5.84
C LEU A 197 0.40 -12.65 -5.59
N GLU A 198 -0.39 -12.48 -6.63
CA GLU A 198 -1.83 -12.27 -6.48
C GLU A 198 -2.55 -13.48 -5.88
N ALA A 199 -2.16 -14.70 -6.27
CA ALA A 199 -2.72 -15.91 -5.68
C ALA A 199 -2.38 -16.04 -4.20
N GLN A 200 -1.14 -15.72 -3.82
CA GLN A 200 -0.68 -15.66 -2.43
C GLN A 200 -1.46 -14.60 -1.63
N ALA A 201 -1.59 -13.39 -2.19
CA ALA A 201 -2.37 -12.31 -1.59
C ALA A 201 -3.83 -12.72 -1.33
N ARG A 202 -4.49 -13.36 -2.30
CA ARG A 202 -5.86 -13.89 -2.15
C ARG A 202 -5.93 -14.95 -1.06
N ALA A 203 -5.00 -15.89 -1.02
CA ALA A 203 -4.94 -16.94 -0.01
C ALA A 203 -4.75 -16.35 1.40
N ARG A 204 -3.87 -15.36 1.54
CA ARG A 204 -3.58 -14.69 2.81
C ARG A 204 -4.74 -13.83 3.30
N ALA A 205 -5.41 -13.10 2.40
CA ALA A 205 -6.62 -12.36 2.73
C ALA A 205 -7.73 -13.30 3.24
N LYS A 206 -7.92 -14.44 2.58
CA LYS A 206 -8.86 -15.49 3.02
C LYS A 206 -8.49 -16.01 4.41
N ALA A 207 -7.22 -16.35 4.65
CA ALA A 207 -6.75 -16.84 5.95
C ALA A 207 -6.99 -15.80 7.07
N ARG A 208 -6.71 -14.51 6.81
CA ARG A 208 -6.97 -13.42 7.77
C ARG A 208 -8.46 -13.27 8.07
N ALA A 209 -9.32 -13.34 7.05
CA ALA A 209 -10.77 -13.28 7.24
C ALA A 209 -11.28 -14.46 8.09
N THR A 210 -10.81 -15.68 7.81
CA THR A 210 -11.14 -16.87 8.61
C THR A 210 -10.69 -16.70 10.07
N ALA A 211 -9.45 -16.25 10.30
CA ALA A 211 -8.93 -16.04 11.65
C ALA A 211 -9.73 -14.98 12.42
N LEU A 212 -10.12 -13.87 11.76
CA LEU A 212 -10.95 -12.85 12.37
C LEU A 212 -12.34 -13.40 12.75
N ALA A 213 -12.97 -14.15 11.84
CA ALA A 213 -14.27 -14.79 12.10
C ALA A 213 -14.20 -15.77 13.29
N GLN A 214 -13.12 -16.56 13.39
CA GLN A 214 -12.89 -17.47 14.51
C GLN A 214 -12.64 -16.73 15.83
N ALA A 215 -11.88 -15.62 15.80
CA ALA A 215 -11.66 -14.78 16.97
C ALA A 215 -12.97 -14.13 17.47
N THR A 216 -13.86 -13.73 16.56
CA THR A 216 -15.18 -13.19 16.92
C THR A 216 -16.15 -14.24 17.44
N SER A 217 -16.01 -15.52 17.02
CA SER A 217 -16.88 -16.60 17.51
C SER A 217 -16.45 -17.20 18.85
N HIS A 218 -15.17 -17.08 19.21
CA HIS A 218 -14.62 -17.56 20.49
C HIS A 218 -14.50 -16.45 21.55
N ALA A 219 -14.92 -15.22 21.25
CA ALA A 219 -15.03 -14.16 22.26
C ALA A 219 -16.21 -14.49 23.20
N PRO A 220 -16.02 -14.60 24.52
CA PRO A 220 -17.10 -14.92 25.44
C PRO A 220 -18.17 -13.84 25.37
N VAL A 221 -19.39 -14.24 25.02
CA VAL A 221 -20.58 -13.40 25.12
C VAL A 221 -20.87 -13.20 26.61
N GLN A 222 -20.37 -12.12 27.20
CA GLN A 222 -20.88 -11.65 28.48
C GLN A 222 -22.28 -11.10 28.23
N VAL A 223 -23.29 -11.93 28.49
CA VAL A 223 -24.68 -11.47 28.62
C VAL A 223 -24.71 -10.58 29.86
N ALA A 224 -24.75 -9.27 29.65
CA ALA A 224 -24.93 -8.32 30.73
C ALA A 224 -26.35 -8.48 31.29
N GLU A 225 -26.45 -9.09 32.47
CA GLU A 225 -27.67 -9.09 33.26
C GLU A 225 -27.99 -7.64 33.68
N ALA A 226 -29.26 -7.24 33.50
CA ALA A 226 -29.71 -5.88 33.70
C ALA A 226 -29.59 -5.46 35.18
N ALA A 227 -28.51 -4.76 35.53
CA ALA A 227 -28.33 -4.14 36.83
C ALA A 227 -29.02 -2.76 36.89
N LYS A 228 -29.73 -2.53 38.01
CA LYS A 228 -30.45 -1.31 38.41
C LYS A 228 -29.61 -0.02 38.32
N PRO A 229 -30.25 1.17 38.22
CA PRO A 229 -29.54 2.42 37.92
C PRO A 229 -28.70 2.89 39.12
N GLY A 230 -27.38 2.72 39.01
CA GLY A 230 -26.37 3.33 39.87
C GLY A 230 -25.60 4.42 39.12
N LYS A 231 -25.41 5.56 39.77
CA LYS A 231 -24.80 6.83 39.29
C LYS A 231 -23.70 6.68 38.21
N SER A 232 -23.86 7.45 37.13
CA SER A 232 -22.87 7.56 36.05
C SER A 232 -21.61 8.31 36.49
N SER A 233 -20.48 7.61 36.52
CA SER A 233 -19.16 8.22 36.33
C SER A 233 -18.76 8.03 34.87
N GLY A 234 -18.69 9.12 34.12
CA GLY A 234 -18.39 9.13 32.68
C GLY A 234 -17.04 8.46 32.38
N LYS A 235 -17.08 7.38 31.61
CA LYS A 235 -15.91 6.69 31.08
C LYS A 235 -15.62 7.25 29.69
N SER A 236 -14.48 7.93 29.54
CA SER A 236 -14.00 8.49 28.28
C SER A 236 -13.90 7.42 27.18
N PRO A 237 -14.12 7.78 25.90
CA PRO A 237 -13.92 6.85 24.79
C PRO A 237 -12.45 6.45 24.67
N ALA A 238 -12.22 5.23 24.19
CA ALA A 238 -10.91 4.64 24.01
C ALA A 238 -9.98 5.56 23.18
N LYS A 239 -8.78 5.80 23.72
CA LYS A 239 -7.73 6.64 23.14
C LYS A 239 -7.28 6.03 21.81
N ALA A 240 -7.40 6.80 20.72
CA ALA A 240 -6.78 6.48 19.43
C ALA A 240 -5.28 6.17 19.63
N PRO A 241 -4.68 5.26 18.84
CA PRO A 241 -3.27 4.93 19.00
C PRO A 241 -2.42 6.20 18.87
N ALA A 242 -1.50 6.39 19.82
CA ALA A 242 -0.62 7.54 19.81
C ALA A 242 0.26 7.53 18.55
N ALA A 243 0.47 8.70 17.95
CA ALA A 243 1.43 8.87 16.87
C ALA A 243 2.79 8.27 17.28
N PRO A 244 3.54 7.66 16.36
CA PRO A 244 4.81 7.02 16.69
C PRO A 244 5.77 8.03 17.34
N ASP A 245 6.51 7.58 18.35
CA ASP A 245 7.53 8.38 19.02
C ASP A 245 8.70 8.65 18.07
N LEU A 246 8.59 9.72 17.28
CA LEU A 246 9.61 10.16 16.34
C LEU A 246 10.90 10.63 17.04
N ALA A 247 10.92 10.78 18.38
CA ALA A 247 12.13 11.15 19.11
C ALA A 247 13.21 10.05 19.00
N ARG A 248 12.80 8.77 19.04
CA ARG A 248 13.72 7.63 18.84
C ARG A 248 14.33 7.61 17.44
N VAL A 249 13.54 7.98 16.42
CA VAL A 249 14.00 8.11 15.03
C VAL A 249 14.99 9.26 14.88
N ARG A 250 14.71 10.42 15.49
CA ARG A 250 15.64 11.56 15.50
C ARG A 250 16.97 11.22 16.18
N LEU A 251 16.95 10.40 17.24
CA LEU A 251 18.17 9.94 17.91
C LEU A 251 19.00 9.00 17.02
N ALA A 252 18.36 8.04 16.33
CA ALA A 252 19.03 7.19 15.35
C ALA A 252 19.63 7.99 14.19
N LEU A 253 19.01 9.12 13.82
CA LEU A 253 19.53 10.02 12.78
C LEU A 253 20.78 10.79 13.19
N ALA A 254 20.89 11.19 14.46
CA ALA A 254 22.11 11.83 14.98
C ALA A 254 23.30 10.87 14.89
N GLN A 255 23.09 9.58 15.15
CA GLN A 255 24.15 8.56 15.12
C GLN A 255 24.62 8.18 13.71
N ILE A 256 23.75 8.31 12.68
CA ILE A 256 24.14 8.05 11.28
C ILE A 256 24.97 9.21 10.69
N LYS A 257 24.79 10.45 11.18
CA LYS A 257 25.65 11.59 10.81
C LYS A 257 27.12 11.39 11.21
N ASP A 258 27.40 10.49 12.16
CA ASP A 258 28.75 10.22 12.67
C ASP A 258 29.44 9.02 11.98
N LEU A 259 28.83 8.41 10.96
CA LEU A 259 29.50 7.39 10.15
C LEU A 259 30.47 8.06 9.16
N PRO A 260 31.76 7.69 9.15
CA PRO A 260 32.71 8.25 8.19
C PRO A 260 32.26 7.95 6.76
N ALA A 261 32.22 8.97 5.92
CA ALA A 261 31.85 8.86 4.51
C ALA A 261 32.65 7.74 3.83
N GLN A 262 31.96 6.74 3.29
CA GLN A 262 32.62 5.74 2.45
C GLN A 262 33.11 6.42 1.18
N LYS A 263 34.44 6.49 1.01
CA LYS A 263 35.05 7.03 -0.21
C LYS A 263 34.58 6.21 -1.42
N PRO A 264 34.21 6.87 -2.53
CA PRO A 264 33.81 6.15 -3.73
C PRO A 264 34.96 5.26 -4.22
N ALA A 265 34.64 3.99 -4.52
CA ALA A 265 35.58 3.07 -5.14
C ALA A 265 36.06 3.64 -6.48
N LYS A 266 37.38 3.81 -6.63
CA LYS A 266 37.99 4.25 -7.88
C LYS A 266 37.74 3.19 -8.96
N ARG A 267 37.18 3.61 -10.09
CA ARG A 267 37.15 2.83 -11.34
C ARG A 267 38.51 2.86 -12.01
#